data_AF-A0A2V8P9I3-F1
#
_entry.id   AF-A0A2V8P9I3-F1
#
_cell.length_a   1.000
_cell.length_b   1.000
_cell.length_c   1.000
_cell.angle_alpha   90.00
_cell.angle_beta   90.00
_cell.angle_gamma   90.00
#
_symmetry.space_group_name_H-M   'P 1'
#
loop_
_entity.id
_entity.type
_entity.pdbx_description
1 polymer ?
#
loop_
_entity_poly.entity_id
_entity_poly.type
_entity_poly.pdbx_seq_one_letter_code
_entity_poly.pdbx_strand_id
1 'polypeptide(L)'
;MKFVSREERSQLDEAKDSKSRISITLELAADHLTKAEEFTSQKKFDQSCEELGRYLGLLTDARTFLATMNPSKNSTRDLYRHFDIALRRLPPRLAVMRRSTPADYAGNLKAAEEYTRETRSEVLDKFYGHTVLREDANDGKKPDEVKAPPEVTKHP
;
A
#
# COMPACT_ATOMS: atom_id res chain seq x y z
N MET A 1 4.01 -17.37 -6.60
CA MET A 1 4.68 -17.00 -5.33
C MET A 1 5.08 -15.53 -5.39
N LYS A 2 5.07 -14.82 -4.26
CA LYS A 2 5.57 -13.44 -4.15
C LYS A 2 6.93 -13.49 -3.45
N PHE A 3 7.99 -12.92 -4.01
CA PHE A 3 9.31 -12.93 -3.38
C PHE A 3 10.12 -11.71 -3.79
N VAL A 4 11.10 -11.34 -2.97
CA VAL A 4 12.08 -10.28 -3.25
C VAL A 4 13.45 -10.94 -3.20
N SER A 5 14.26 -10.74 -4.24
CA SER A 5 15.60 -11.34 -4.35
C SER A 5 16.52 -10.85 -3.22
N ARG A 6 17.62 -11.56 -2.97
CA ARG A 6 18.56 -11.16 -1.92
C ARG A 6 19.24 -9.83 -2.27
N GLU A 7 19.52 -9.65 -3.55
CA GLU A 7 20.13 -8.46 -4.13
C GLU A 7 19.19 -7.26 -3.98
N GLU A 8 17.91 -7.42 -4.35
CA GLU A 8 16.90 -6.38 -4.14
C GLU A 8 16.75 -6.03 -2.66
N ARG A 9 16.71 -7.02 -1.76
CA ARG A 9 16.65 -6.75 -0.30
C ARG A 9 17.84 -5.92 0.16
N SER A 10 19.06 -6.25 -0.27
CA SER A 10 20.25 -5.46 0.04
C SER A 10 20.10 -4.01 -0.41
N GLN A 11 19.63 -3.80 -1.65
CA GLN A 11 19.39 -2.45 -2.18
C GLN A 11 18.36 -1.66 -1.36
N LEU A 12 17.30 -2.33 -0.89
CA LEU A 12 16.28 -1.71 -0.04
C LEU A 12 16.80 -1.38 1.36
N ASP A 13 17.68 -2.20 1.91
CA ASP A 13 18.28 -2.01 3.24
C ASP A 13 19.39 -0.95 3.24
N GLU A 14 20.03 -0.72 2.09
CA GLU A 14 20.99 0.36 1.86
C GLU A 14 20.33 1.74 1.63
N ALA A 15 19.00 1.79 1.53
CA ALA A 15 18.28 3.03 1.34
C ALA A 15 18.47 4.00 2.53
N LYS A 16 18.79 5.26 2.22
CA LYS A 16 19.15 6.27 3.24
C LYS A 16 17.98 6.68 4.12
N ASP A 17 16.77 6.69 3.55
CA ASP A 17 15.56 7.15 4.23
C ASP A 17 14.32 6.44 3.67
N SER A 18 13.19 6.59 4.37
CA SER A 18 11.93 5.94 3.98
C SER A 18 11.44 6.34 2.58
N LYS A 19 11.76 7.56 2.13
CA LYS A 19 11.34 8.04 0.80
C LYS A 19 12.14 7.33 -0.28
N SER A 20 13.47 7.32 -0.15
CA SER A 20 14.36 6.59 -1.06
C SER A 20 14.04 5.10 -1.08
N ARG A 21 13.78 4.46 0.07
CA ARG A 21 13.38 3.04 0.10
C ARG A 21 12.12 2.78 -0.73
N ILE A 22 11.08 3.60 -0.56
CA ILE A 22 9.84 3.46 -1.33
C ILE A 22 10.07 3.73 -2.81
N SER A 23 10.83 4.77 -3.18
CA SER A 23 11.14 5.07 -4.57
C SER A 23 11.91 3.92 -5.24
N ILE A 24 12.96 3.39 -4.60
CA ILE A 24 13.73 2.23 -5.09
C ILE A 24 12.81 1.01 -5.25
N THR A 25 11.94 0.74 -4.27
CA THR A 25 11.00 -0.39 -4.35
C THR A 25 10.06 -0.27 -5.55
N LEU A 26 9.55 0.94 -5.81
CA LEU A 26 8.65 1.23 -6.93
C LEU A 26 9.36 1.16 -8.28
N GLU A 27 10.62 1.58 -8.36
CA GLU A 27 11.47 1.45 -9.54
C GLU A 27 11.72 -0.02 -9.87
N LEU A 28 12.20 -0.80 -8.90
CA LEU A 28 12.41 -2.25 -9.06
C LEU A 28 11.11 -2.96 -9.48
N ALA A 29 9.99 -2.64 -8.82
CA ALA A 29 8.70 -3.24 -9.17
C ALA A 29 8.28 -2.90 -10.60
N ALA A 30 8.49 -1.66 -11.05
CA ALA A 30 8.20 -1.25 -12.42
C ALA A 30 9.11 -1.94 -13.44
N ASP A 31 10.38 -2.17 -13.10
CA ASP A 31 11.35 -2.87 -13.94
C ASP A 31 10.96 -4.35 -14.11
N HIS A 32 10.60 -5.04 -13.02
CA HIS A 32 10.10 -6.41 -13.10
C HIS A 32 8.82 -6.51 -13.92
N LEU A 33 7.89 -5.56 -13.78
CA LEU A 33 6.69 -5.54 -14.61
C LEU A 33 7.04 -5.35 -16.10
N THR A 34 8.02 -4.50 -16.41
CA THR A 34 8.48 -4.27 -17.79
C THR A 34 9.13 -5.54 -18.37
N LYS A 35 9.97 -6.24 -17.60
CA LYS A 35 10.52 -7.55 -18.00
C LYS A 35 9.43 -8.60 -18.19
N ALA A 36 8.42 -8.61 -17.32
CA ALA A 36 7.29 -9.52 -17.44
C ALA A 36 6.50 -9.27 -18.74
N GLU A 37 6.32 -8.01 -19.14
CA GLU A 37 5.72 -7.61 -20.43
C GLU A 37 6.57 -8.09 -21.61
N GLU A 38 7.88 -7.87 -21.57
CA GLU A 38 8.82 -8.32 -22.59
C GLU A 38 8.77 -9.84 -22.77
N PHE A 39 8.81 -10.61 -21.67
CA PHE A 39 8.66 -12.06 -21.72
C PHE A 39 7.30 -12.51 -22.23
N THR A 40 6.21 -11.82 -21.85
CA THR A 40 4.87 -12.09 -22.41
C THR A 40 4.86 -11.91 -23.93
N SER A 41 5.47 -10.83 -24.43
CA SER A 41 5.56 -10.55 -25.88
C SER A 41 6.36 -11.62 -26.64
N GLN A 42 7.34 -12.21 -25.96
CA GLN A 42 8.18 -13.31 -26.48
C GLN A 42 7.55 -14.69 -26.27
N LYS A 43 6.33 -14.79 -25.74
CA LYS A 43 5.65 -16.04 -25.35
C LYS A 43 6.41 -16.89 -24.32
N LYS A 44 7.28 -16.24 -23.53
CA LYS A 44 8.08 -16.78 -22.44
C LYS A 44 7.30 -16.70 -21.13
N PHE A 45 6.19 -17.44 -21.04
CA PHE A 45 5.19 -17.22 -19.98
C PHE A 45 5.66 -17.63 -18.58
N ASP A 46 6.50 -18.65 -18.46
CA ASP A 46 7.10 -19.04 -17.17
C ASP A 46 7.98 -17.91 -16.62
N GLN A 47 8.89 -17.38 -17.45
CA GLN A 47 9.75 -16.26 -17.08
C GLN A 47 8.94 -14.99 -16.77
N SER A 48 7.85 -14.75 -17.52
CA SER A 48 6.92 -13.68 -17.21
C SER A 48 6.29 -13.85 -15.81
N CYS A 49 5.89 -15.07 -15.46
CA CYS A 49 5.33 -15.36 -14.13
C CYS A 49 6.36 -15.23 -13.01
N GLU A 50 7.63 -15.56 -13.25
CA GLU A 50 8.72 -15.34 -12.30
C GLU A 50 8.90 -13.84 -12.01
N GLU A 51 8.99 -13.02 -13.06
CA GLU A 51 9.09 -11.56 -12.94
C GLU A 51 7.85 -10.96 -12.27
N LEU A 52 6.66 -11.49 -12.56
CA LEU A 52 5.42 -11.10 -11.90
C LEU A 52 5.45 -11.43 -10.39
N GLY A 53 6.06 -12.55 -10.01
CA GLY A 53 6.28 -12.91 -8.61
C GLY A 53 7.18 -11.93 -7.88
N ARG A 54 8.23 -11.43 -8.55
CA ARG A 54 9.14 -10.39 -8.02
C ARG A 54 8.44 -9.05 -7.86
N TYR A 55 7.71 -8.63 -8.89
CA TYR A 55 6.85 -7.44 -8.85
C TYR A 55 5.91 -7.46 -7.64
N LEU A 56 5.17 -8.56 -7.44
CA LEU A 56 4.24 -8.69 -6.31
C LEU A 56 4.96 -8.77 -4.96
N GLY A 57 6.16 -9.35 -4.92
CA GLY A 57 7.01 -9.37 -3.74
C GLY A 57 7.38 -7.96 -3.28
N LEU A 58 7.85 -7.13 -4.20
CA LEU A 58 8.24 -5.74 -3.92
C LEU A 58 7.05 -4.88 -3.49
N LEU A 59 5.87 -5.06 -4.10
CA LEU A 59 4.66 -4.37 -3.62
C LEU A 59 4.28 -4.78 -2.21
N THR A 60 4.47 -6.05 -1.87
CA THR A 60 4.22 -6.57 -0.52
C THR A 60 5.22 -6.00 0.48
N ASP A 61 6.50 -5.90 0.12
CA ASP A 61 7.53 -5.28 0.95
C ASP A 61 7.21 -3.81 1.21
N ALA A 62 6.97 -3.02 0.16
CA ALA A 62 6.62 -1.60 0.28
C ALA A 62 5.38 -1.38 1.17
N ARG A 63 4.31 -2.17 0.95
CA ARG A 63 3.10 -2.11 1.76
C ARG A 63 3.40 -2.42 3.24
N THR A 64 4.19 -3.47 3.50
CA THR A 64 4.55 -3.89 4.85
C THR A 64 5.38 -2.82 5.54
N PHE A 65 6.36 -2.26 4.83
CA PHE A 65 7.19 -1.17 5.33
C PHE A 65 6.36 0.07 5.68
N LEU A 66 5.47 0.51 4.78
CA LEU A 66 4.57 1.65 5.03
C LEU A 66 3.67 1.41 6.25
N ALA A 67 3.21 0.18 6.47
CA ALA A 67 2.38 -0.17 7.62
C ALA A 67 3.11 -0.06 8.96
N THR A 68 4.45 -0.12 8.99
CA THR A 68 5.24 0.10 10.21
C THR A 68 5.37 1.59 10.59
N MET A 69 5.06 2.50 9.67
CA MET A 69 5.26 3.93 9.87
C MET A 69 4.10 4.56 10.65
N ASN A 70 4.39 5.60 11.42
CA ASN A 70 3.36 6.36 12.12
C ASN A 70 2.44 7.09 11.11
N PRO A 71 1.14 6.75 11.03
CA PRO A 71 0.24 7.29 10.02
C PRO A 71 -0.16 8.76 10.31
N SER A 72 -0.03 9.25 11.55
CA SER A 72 -0.37 10.64 11.90
C SER A 72 0.66 11.66 11.41
N LYS A 73 1.82 11.22 10.93
CA LYS A 73 2.88 12.10 10.45
C LYS A 73 2.65 12.46 8.97
N ASN A 74 2.68 13.76 8.67
CA ASN A 74 2.54 14.27 7.29
C ASN A 74 3.50 13.62 6.29
N SER A 75 4.76 13.36 6.69
CA SER A 75 5.73 12.70 5.82
C SER A 75 5.31 11.27 5.45
N THR A 76 4.68 10.53 6.38
CA THR A 76 4.17 9.18 6.11
C THR A 76 3.01 9.24 5.12
N ARG A 77 2.09 10.21 5.32
CA ARG A 77 0.98 10.46 4.41
C ARG A 77 1.47 10.77 2.99
N ASP A 78 2.51 11.58 2.85
CA ASP A 78 3.10 11.89 1.55
C ASP A 78 3.72 10.65 0.88
N LEU A 79 4.25 9.70 1.65
CA LEU A 79 4.72 8.41 1.13
C LEU A 79 3.58 7.52 0.64
N TYR A 80 2.48 7.41 1.39
CA TYR A 80 1.28 6.69 0.91
C TYR A 80 0.77 7.30 -0.39
N ARG A 81 0.72 8.63 -0.50
CA ARG A 81 0.34 9.32 -1.74
C ARG A 81 1.29 9.01 -2.89
N HIS A 82 2.60 9.08 -2.65
CA HIS A 82 3.61 8.78 -3.66
C HIS A 82 3.46 7.34 -4.18
N PHE A 83 3.24 6.40 -3.26
CA PHE A 83 3.03 4.99 -3.56
C PHE A 83 1.76 4.76 -4.40
N ASP A 84 0.58 5.32 -4.02
CA ASP A 84 -0.64 5.17 -4.85
C ASP A 84 -0.47 5.76 -6.26
N ILE A 85 0.10 6.96 -6.38
CA ILE A 85 0.31 7.62 -7.68
C ILE A 85 1.17 6.72 -8.59
N ALA A 86 2.23 6.12 -8.04
CA ALA A 86 3.09 5.21 -8.79
C ALA A 86 2.35 3.92 -9.18
N LEU A 87 1.53 3.36 -8.29
CA LEU A 87 0.76 2.14 -8.58
C LEU A 87 -0.37 2.37 -9.59
N ARG A 88 -0.94 3.57 -9.68
CA ARG A 88 -2.10 3.86 -10.55
C ARG A 88 -1.90 3.45 -12.01
N ARG A 89 -0.67 3.50 -12.51
CA ARG A 89 -0.33 3.16 -13.90
C ARG A 89 -0.16 1.64 -14.15
N LEU A 90 -0.09 0.82 -13.11
CA LEU A 90 0.30 -0.60 -13.22
C LEU A 90 -0.87 -1.56 -13.52
N PRO A 91 -2.08 -1.44 -12.93
CA PRO A 91 -3.19 -2.33 -13.26
C PRO A 91 -3.58 -2.35 -14.75
N PRO A 92 -3.64 -1.22 -15.48
CA PRO A 92 -3.92 -1.24 -16.91
C PRO A 92 -2.89 -2.04 -17.72
N ARG A 93 -1.61 -2.00 -17.32
CA ARG A 93 -0.52 -2.77 -17.95
C ARG A 93 -0.75 -4.27 -17.79
N LEU A 94 -1.05 -4.72 -16.57
CA LEU A 94 -1.39 -6.12 -16.27
C LEU A 94 -2.62 -6.61 -17.06
N ALA A 95 -3.65 -5.75 -17.18
CA ALA A 95 -4.84 -6.07 -17.96
C ALA A 95 -4.54 -6.24 -19.46
N VAL A 96 -3.60 -5.45 -20.01
CA VAL A 96 -3.14 -5.58 -21.40
C VAL A 96 -2.37 -6.90 -21.59
N MET A 97 -1.39 -7.21 -20.73
CA MET A 97 -0.65 -8.47 -20.78
C MET A 97 -1.59 -9.68 -20.74
N ARG A 98 -2.63 -9.63 -19.90
CA ARG A 98 -3.58 -10.73 -19.73
C ARG A 98 -4.32 -11.07 -21.03
N ARG A 99 -4.57 -10.09 -21.90
CA ARG A 99 -5.29 -10.30 -23.18
C ARG A 99 -4.46 -11.08 -24.21
N SER A 100 -3.14 -11.01 -24.13
CA SER A 100 -2.21 -11.73 -25.03
C SER A 100 -1.64 -13.00 -24.42
N THR A 101 -2.10 -13.40 -23.22
CA THR A 101 -1.58 -14.54 -22.46
C THR A 101 -2.56 -15.72 -22.50
N PRO A 102 -2.10 -16.96 -22.72
CA PRO A 102 -2.94 -18.16 -22.66
C PRO A 102 -3.64 -18.32 -21.30
N ALA A 103 -4.76 -19.04 -21.29
CA ALA A 103 -5.62 -19.18 -20.10
C ALA A 103 -4.87 -19.68 -18.86
N ASP A 104 -3.95 -20.64 -19.05
CA ASP A 104 -3.17 -21.26 -17.96
C ASP A 104 -2.33 -20.25 -17.17
N TYR A 105 -1.87 -19.18 -17.83
CA TYR A 105 -1.04 -18.13 -17.21
C TYR A 105 -1.84 -16.85 -16.93
N ALA A 106 -2.95 -16.62 -17.64
CA ALA A 106 -3.80 -15.45 -17.47
C ALA A 106 -4.39 -15.32 -16.06
N GLY A 107 -4.54 -16.43 -15.34
CA GLY A 107 -4.93 -16.45 -13.93
C GLY A 107 -3.94 -15.71 -13.03
N ASN A 108 -2.63 -15.89 -13.24
CA ASN A 108 -1.59 -15.20 -12.47
C ASN A 108 -1.62 -13.69 -12.69
N LEU A 109 -1.83 -13.26 -13.94
CA LEU A 109 -1.95 -11.84 -14.30
C LEU A 109 -3.21 -11.21 -13.71
N LYS A 110 -4.34 -11.93 -13.71
CA LYS A 110 -5.57 -11.47 -13.07
C LYS A 110 -5.35 -11.28 -11.56
N ALA A 111 -4.76 -12.27 -10.89
CA ALA A 111 -4.46 -12.19 -9.47
C ALA A 111 -3.49 -11.03 -9.14
N ALA A 112 -2.50 -10.78 -10.00
CA ALA A 112 -1.60 -9.65 -9.85
C ALA A 112 -2.30 -8.30 -10.05
N GLU A 113 -3.21 -8.21 -11.02
CA GLU A 113 -4.03 -7.01 -11.26
C GLU A 113 -4.90 -6.71 -10.04
N GLU A 114 -5.62 -7.71 -9.53
CA GLU A 114 -6.47 -7.62 -8.34
C GLU A 114 -5.65 -7.21 -7.11
N TYR A 115 -4.52 -7.88 -6.85
CA TYR A 115 -3.65 -7.53 -5.74
C TYR A 115 -3.12 -6.09 -5.81
N THR A 116 -2.78 -5.62 -7.01
CA THR A 116 -2.35 -4.23 -7.21
C THR A 116 -3.49 -3.26 -6.92
N ARG A 117 -4.72 -3.58 -7.34
CA ARG A 117 -5.91 -2.75 -7.05
C ARG A 117 -6.22 -2.73 -5.55
N GLU A 118 -6.20 -3.87 -4.88
CA GLU A 118 -6.40 -3.99 -3.43
C GLU A 118 -5.36 -3.19 -2.65
N THR A 119 -4.08 -3.35 -3.00
CA THR A 119 -2.98 -2.60 -2.38
C THR A 119 -3.21 -1.09 -2.50
N ARG A 120 -3.67 -0.62 -3.67
CA ARG A 120 -4.03 0.80 -3.84
C ARG A 120 -5.20 1.24 -2.97
N SER A 121 -6.26 0.44 -2.89
CA SER A 121 -7.41 0.74 -2.05
C SER A 121 -7.01 0.90 -0.58
N GLU A 122 -6.18 0.00 -0.06
CA GLU A 122 -5.67 0.08 1.31
C GLU A 122 -4.77 1.29 1.54
N VAL A 123 -3.89 1.61 0.58
CA VAL A 123 -3.01 2.78 0.64
C VAL A 123 -3.82 4.07 0.67
N LEU A 124 -4.88 4.15 -0.13
CA LEU A 124 -5.82 5.27 -0.14
C LEU A 124 -6.59 5.37 1.18
N ASP A 125 -7.07 4.25 1.73
CA ASP A 125 -7.73 4.22 3.04
C ASP A 125 -6.79 4.76 4.15
N LYS A 126 -5.53 4.32 4.17
CA LYS A 126 -4.53 4.83 5.12
C LYS A 126 -4.20 6.31 4.90
N PHE A 127 -4.14 6.75 3.65
CA PHE A 127 -3.91 8.17 3.32
C PHE A 127 -5.06 9.07 3.82
N TYR A 128 -6.31 8.65 3.61
CA TYR A 128 -7.50 9.43 4.00
C TYR A 128 -7.98 9.19 5.43
N GLY A 129 -7.52 8.13 6.12
CA GLY A 129 -8.00 7.72 7.44
C GLY A 129 -7.89 8.76 8.56
N HIS A 130 -7.11 9.82 8.37
CA HIS A 130 -6.98 10.97 9.30
C HIS A 130 -7.75 12.22 8.86
N THR A 131 -8.31 12.23 7.65
CA THR A 131 -8.94 13.42 7.04
C THR A 131 -10.46 13.29 6.97
N VAL A 132 -11.00 12.07 6.94
CA VAL A 132 -12.43 11.82 7.14
C VAL A 132 -12.69 11.81 8.63
N LEU A 133 -13.55 12.71 9.11
CA LEU A 133 -14.20 12.58 10.42
C LEU A 133 -14.79 11.16 10.46
N ARG A 134 -14.15 10.25 11.19
CA ARG A 134 -14.86 9.06 11.64
C ARG A 134 -15.88 9.61 12.62
N GLU A 135 -17.16 9.32 12.42
CA GLU A 135 -18.12 9.51 13.50
C GLU A 135 -17.57 8.70 14.67
N ASP A 136 -17.01 9.39 15.64
CA ASP A 136 -16.50 8.78 16.85
C ASP A 136 -17.71 8.12 17.50
N ALA A 137 -17.79 6.79 17.44
CA ALA A 137 -18.73 6.00 18.26
C ALA A 137 -18.42 6.09 19.77
N ASN A 138 -17.73 7.15 20.18
CA ASN A 138 -17.33 7.48 21.53
C ASN A 138 -17.20 9.00 21.64
N ASP A 139 -18.29 9.71 21.35
CA ASP A 139 -18.53 10.99 22.00
C ASP A 139 -18.47 10.76 23.51
N GLY A 140 -17.33 11.10 24.10
CA GLY A 140 -17.14 11.17 25.53
C GLY A 140 -18.14 12.16 26.11
N LYS A 141 -19.32 11.67 26.50
CA LYS A 141 -20.16 12.31 27.51
C LYS A 141 -19.30 12.45 28.76
N LYS A 142 -18.71 13.64 28.95
CA LYS A 142 -18.37 14.12 30.29
C LYS A 142 -19.65 14.00 31.12
N PRO A 143 -19.66 13.34 32.28
CA PRO A 143 -20.80 13.42 33.17
C PRO A 143 -20.95 14.88 33.57
N ASP A 144 -22.15 15.43 33.39
CA ASP A 144 -22.53 16.73 33.93
C ASP A 144 -22.19 16.77 35.42
N GLU A 145 -21.36 17.73 35.80
CA GLU A 145 -21.03 18.03 37.18
C GLU A 145 -22.32 18.52 37.85
N VAL A 146 -22.99 17.64 38.59
CA VAL A 146 -24.19 18.00 39.36
C VAL A 146 -23.78 19.02 40.42
N LYS A 147 -24.05 20.30 40.16
CA LYS A 147 -23.98 21.36 41.18
C LYS A 147 -24.86 20.97 42.36
N ALA A 148 -24.24 20.64 43.49
CA ALA A 148 -24.94 20.53 44.76
C ALA A 148 -25.58 21.90 45.11
N PRO A 149 -26.83 21.93 45.62
CA PRO A 149 -27.46 23.17 46.06
C PRO A 149 -26.69 23.77 47.26
N PRO A 150 -26.61 25.10 47.38
CA PRO A 150 -25.91 25.73 48.49
C PRO A 150 -26.63 25.46 49.82
N GLU A 151 -25.82 25.09 50.81
CA GLU A 151 -26.17 24.86 52.19
C GLU A 151 -26.73 26.14 52.82
N VAL A 152 -27.98 26.09 53.30
CA VAL A 152 -28.60 27.22 54.01
C VAL A 152 -27.99 27.30 55.41
N THR A 153 -27.00 28.16 55.56
CA THR A 153 -26.47 28.55 56.87
C THR A 153 -27.53 29.35 57.64
N LYS A 154 -28.17 28.70 58.62
CA LYS A 154 -28.86 29.40 59.71
C LYS A 154 -27.83 29.92 60.69
N HIS A 155 -27.83 31.22 60.95
CA HIS A 155 -27.12 31.81 62.08
C HIS A 155 -28.02 32.78 62.86
N PRO A 156 -27.71 32.97 64.15
CA PRO A 156 -28.66 33.06 65.28
C PRO A 156 -29.39 34.38 65.44
#